data_AF-A0A2R6LUS7-F1
#
_entry.id   AF-A0A2R6LUS7-F1
#
_cell.length_a   1.000
_cell.length_b   1.000
_cell.length_c   1.000
_cell.angle_alpha   90.00
_cell.angle_beta   90.00
_cell.angle_gamma   90.00
#
_symmetry.space_group_name_H-M   'P 1'
#
loop_
_entity.id
_entity.type
_entity.pdbx_description
1 polymer ?
#
loop_
_entity_poly.entity_id
_entity_poly.type
_entity_poly.pdbx_seq_one_letter_code
_entity_poly.pdbx_strand_id
1 'polypeptide(L)'
;MTWSARRRLVAFAASLTLAMGLLAGLLLQMVFPIDYSQSLLEARFGWTVALALLAVLLCLYVALPVAAAAVFARENGHPLAYGGVAVAAILMPVLTPLAVAWGLERTSGAPILPRLVGAAAALVAALGGGALAAERVGPPNRKTRWVFVLNIAVLGVFSAGFLGAQVAVPGFADRHTTDTQPDVDLEFEEQTTDDGRLLVVEHAGGEPAPVDRLDIRGEGFADVEAADQTEPGPWAGEATGRAPRGGGPAVVEGDTVTVGVADDCGFIIGTGPELRGAVEYYDCSES
;
A
#
# COMPACT_ATOMS: atom_id res chain seq x y z
N MET A 1 -48.78 -0.72 9.60
CA MET A 1 -48.02 0.54 9.84
C MET A 1 -46.99 0.71 8.73
N THR A 2 -47.23 1.59 7.77
CA THR A 2 -46.27 1.87 6.68
C THR A 2 -45.19 2.83 7.18
N TRP A 3 -43.94 2.36 7.21
CA TRP A 3 -42.78 3.23 7.49
C TRP A 3 -42.79 4.45 6.57
N SER A 4 -42.65 5.66 7.13
CA SER A 4 -42.63 6.88 6.32
C SER A 4 -41.41 6.88 5.39
N ALA A 5 -41.59 7.39 4.17
CA ALA A 5 -40.55 7.44 3.13
C ALA A 5 -39.23 8.03 3.66
N ARG A 6 -39.31 9.02 4.57
CA ARG A 6 -38.14 9.63 5.23
C ARG A 6 -37.31 8.65 6.05
N ARG A 7 -37.92 7.73 6.82
CA ARG A 7 -37.14 6.76 7.61
C ARG A 7 -36.44 5.74 6.71
N ARG A 8 -37.05 5.37 5.59
CA ARG A 8 -36.44 4.48 4.59
C ARG A 8 -35.21 5.11 3.95
N LEU A 9 -35.30 6.40 3.59
CA LEU A 9 -34.19 7.18 3.03
C LEU A 9 -33.02 7.31 4.00
N VAL A 10 -33.29 7.55 5.29
CA VAL A 10 -32.26 7.64 6.33
C VAL A 10 -31.59 6.30 6.60
N ALA A 11 -32.37 5.22 6.72
CA ALA A 11 -31.83 3.88 6.88
C ALA A 11 -30.95 3.50 5.68
N PHE A 12 -31.41 3.81 4.46
CA PHE A 12 -30.67 3.57 3.23
C PHE A 12 -29.34 4.34 3.18
N ALA A 13 -29.35 5.64 3.51
CA ALA A 13 -28.13 6.44 3.55
C ALA A 13 -27.13 5.90 4.59
N ALA A 14 -27.60 5.57 5.80
CA ALA A 14 -26.77 5.00 6.86
C ALA A 14 -26.17 3.64 6.47
N SER A 15 -26.98 2.74 5.90
CA SER A 15 -26.50 1.43 5.42
C SER A 15 -25.52 1.59 4.26
N LEU A 16 -25.71 2.59 3.41
CA LEU A 16 -24.81 2.82 2.29
C LEU A 16 -23.47 3.39 2.77
N THR A 17 -23.44 4.35 3.69
CA THR A 17 -22.17 4.86 4.22
C THR A 17 -21.39 3.76 4.95
N LEU A 18 -22.07 2.85 5.66
CA LEU A 18 -21.44 1.70 6.30
C LEU A 18 -20.91 0.69 5.27
N ALA A 19 -21.69 0.39 4.23
CA ALA A 19 -21.26 -0.44 3.12
C ALA A 19 -20.07 0.19 2.37
N MET A 20 -20.05 1.52 2.19
CA MET A 20 -18.94 2.25 1.58
C MET A 20 -17.67 2.14 2.42
N GLY A 21 -17.79 2.30 3.75
CA GLY A 21 -16.65 2.18 4.65
C GLY A 21 -16.04 0.79 4.64
N LEU A 22 -16.88 -0.25 4.65
CA LEU A 22 -16.42 -1.64 4.53
C LEU A 22 -15.78 -1.91 3.17
N LEU A 23 -16.42 -1.47 2.07
CA LEU A 23 -15.91 -1.70 0.72
C LEU A 23 -14.58 -0.98 0.48
N ALA A 24 -14.46 0.28 0.90
CA ALA A 24 -13.22 1.03 0.76
C ALA A 24 -12.10 0.46 1.65
N GLY A 25 -12.41 -0.04 2.85
CA GLY A 25 -11.45 -0.78 3.67
C GLY A 25 -10.98 -2.07 3.00
N LEU A 26 -11.89 -2.82 2.38
CA LEU A 26 -11.58 -4.03 1.61
C LEU A 26 -10.72 -3.72 0.37
N LEU A 27 -11.05 -2.67 -0.37
CA LEU A 27 -10.27 -2.22 -1.53
C LEU A 27 -8.87 -1.75 -1.11
N LEU A 28 -8.74 -1.03 0.00
CA LEU A 28 -7.44 -0.65 0.55
C LEU A 28 -6.60 -1.87 0.94
N GLN A 29 -7.21 -2.92 1.50
CA GLN A 29 -6.49 -4.17 1.78
C GLN A 29 -6.10 -4.93 0.51
N MET A 30 -6.89 -4.85 -0.57
CA MET A 30 -6.58 -5.51 -1.84
C MET A 30 -5.54 -4.77 -2.69
N VAL A 31 -5.44 -3.44 -2.58
CA VAL A 31 -4.52 -2.62 -3.40
C VAL A 31 -3.12 -2.55 -2.82
N PHE A 32 -2.93 -2.80 -1.51
CA PHE A 32 -1.66 -2.58 -0.82
C PHE A 32 -0.64 -3.73 -0.75
N PRO A 33 -0.87 -4.96 -1.28
CA PRO A 33 0.20 -5.91 -1.55
C PRO A 33 0.50 -6.01 -3.06
N ILE A 34 0.26 -4.95 -3.85
CA ILE A 34 0.66 -4.93 -5.26
C ILE A 34 2.07 -4.31 -5.33
N ASP A 35 3.06 -5.06 -4.84
CA ASP A 35 4.42 -4.90 -5.36
C ASP A 35 4.38 -5.25 -6.87
N TYR A 36 5.22 -4.54 -7.62
CA TYR A 36 5.23 -4.22 -9.05
C TYR A 36 5.15 -5.36 -10.11
N SER A 37 4.48 -6.49 -9.87
CA SER A 37 4.27 -7.51 -10.92
C SER A 37 3.12 -7.12 -11.87
N GLN A 38 3.40 -6.27 -12.87
CA GLN A 38 2.45 -5.93 -13.94
C GLN A 38 2.10 -7.09 -14.90
N SER A 39 2.67 -8.28 -14.67
CA SER A 39 2.59 -9.47 -15.52
C SER A 39 1.42 -10.40 -15.18
N LEU A 40 0.87 -10.37 -13.95
CA LEU A 40 -0.22 -11.26 -13.58
C LEU A 40 -1.59 -10.72 -14.02
N LEU A 41 -2.30 -11.51 -14.83
CA LEU A 41 -3.62 -11.22 -15.38
C LEU A 41 -4.65 -10.93 -14.26
N GLU A 42 -4.44 -11.51 -13.08
CA GLU A 42 -5.23 -11.30 -11.85
C GLU A 42 -5.06 -9.89 -11.26
N ALA A 43 -3.86 -9.30 -11.32
CA ALA A 43 -3.61 -7.94 -10.84
C ALA A 43 -4.33 -6.88 -11.70
N ARG A 44 -4.37 -7.08 -13.02
CA ARG A 44 -5.11 -6.20 -13.95
C ARG A 44 -6.62 -6.28 -13.75
N PHE A 45 -7.14 -7.48 -13.48
CA PHE A 45 -8.56 -7.69 -13.22
C PHE A 45 -8.97 -7.10 -11.86
N GLY A 46 -8.15 -7.29 -10.83
CA GLY A 46 -8.34 -6.69 -9.51
C GLY A 46 -8.36 -5.15 -9.57
N TRP A 47 -7.42 -4.55 -10.30
CA TRP A 47 -7.34 -3.09 -10.47
C TRP A 47 -8.54 -2.51 -11.22
N THR A 48 -8.97 -3.13 -12.32
CA THR A 48 -10.14 -2.66 -13.09
C THR A 48 -11.44 -2.76 -12.29
N VAL A 49 -11.63 -3.86 -11.54
CA VAL A 49 -12.76 -4.02 -10.62
C VAL A 49 -12.70 -2.97 -9.49
N ALA A 50 -11.52 -2.72 -8.93
CA ALA A 50 -11.33 -1.70 -7.90
C ALA A 50 -11.67 -0.30 -8.42
N LEU A 51 -11.21 0.08 -9.62
CA LEU A 51 -11.54 1.35 -10.25
C LEU A 51 -13.03 1.48 -10.57
N ALA A 52 -13.67 0.42 -11.07
CA ALA A 52 -15.10 0.43 -11.36
C ALA A 52 -15.92 0.62 -10.07
N LEU A 53 -15.55 -0.09 -9.00
CA LEU A 53 -16.18 0.08 -7.69
C LEU A 53 -15.96 1.49 -7.13
N LEU A 54 -14.75 2.05 -7.24
CA LEU A 54 -14.43 3.43 -6.85
C LEU A 54 -15.27 4.45 -7.63
N ALA A 55 -15.44 4.25 -8.95
CA ALA A 55 -16.25 5.14 -9.78
C ALA A 55 -17.72 5.12 -9.36
N VAL A 56 -18.30 3.93 -9.15
CA VAL A 56 -19.66 3.78 -8.62
C VAL A 56 -19.80 4.45 -7.25
N LEU A 57 -18.79 4.30 -6.40
CA LEU A 57 -18.72 4.92 -5.07
C LEU A 57 -18.77 6.45 -5.15
N LEU A 58 -17.94 7.05 -6.01
CA LEU A 58 -17.91 8.49 -6.27
C LEU A 58 -19.26 9.00 -6.81
N CYS A 59 -19.87 8.27 -7.74
CA CYS A 59 -21.18 8.62 -8.27
C CYS A 59 -22.24 8.61 -7.17
N LEU A 60 -22.27 7.60 -6.30
CA LEU A 60 -23.23 7.52 -5.19
C LEU A 60 -23.00 8.62 -4.14
N TYR A 61 -21.74 8.90 -3.82
CA TYR A 61 -21.34 9.94 -2.88
C TYR A 61 -21.82 11.34 -3.31
N VAL A 62 -21.84 11.63 -4.62
CA VAL A 62 -22.36 12.89 -5.16
C VAL A 62 -23.88 12.85 -5.34
N ALA A 63 -24.42 11.75 -5.87
CA ALA A 63 -25.83 11.66 -6.20
C ALA A 63 -26.74 11.72 -4.96
N LEU A 64 -26.33 11.16 -3.83
CA LEU A 64 -27.17 11.09 -2.63
C LEU A 64 -27.40 12.43 -1.92
N PRO A 65 -26.37 13.25 -1.64
CA PRO A 65 -26.56 14.60 -1.12
C PRO A 65 -27.43 15.46 -2.03
N VAL A 66 -27.25 15.36 -3.35
CA VAL A 66 -28.02 16.10 -4.36
C VAL A 66 -29.48 15.64 -4.36
N ALA A 67 -29.74 14.34 -4.39
CA ALA A 67 -31.10 13.78 -4.36
C ALA A 67 -31.81 14.13 -3.05
N ALA A 68 -31.14 14.03 -1.92
CA ALA A 68 -31.68 14.42 -0.62
C ALA A 68 -32.04 15.91 -0.59
N ALA A 69 -31.14 16.78 -1.06
CA ALA A 69 -31.40 18.21 -1.14
C ALA A 69 -32.56 18.55 -2.07
N ALA A 70 -32.68 17.87 -3.22
CA ALA A 70 -33.81 18.07 -4.13
C ALA A 70 -35.15 17.70 -3.48
N VAL A 71 -35.20 16.58 -2.74
CA VAL A 71 -36.40 16.17 -1.98
C VAL A 71 -36.76 17.20 -0.91
N PHE A 72 -35.79 17.61 -0.09
CA PHE A 72 -36.04 18.58 0.98
C PHE A 72 -36.39 19.98 0.46
N ALA A 73 -35.81 20.39 -0.68
CA ALA A 73 -36.15 21.63 -1.36
C ALA A 73 -37.61 21.64 -1.82
N ARG A 74 -38.10 20.53 -2.39
CA ARG A 74 -39.51 20.39 -2.80
C ARG A 74 -40.45 20.43 -1.61
N GLU A 75 -40.09 19.80 -0.49
CA GLU A 75 -40.96 19.71 0.68
C GLU A 75 -41.02 21.01 1.50
N ASN A 76 -39.94 21.80 1.53
CA ASN A 76 -39.81 22.94 2.46
C ASN A 76 -39.64 24.30 1.76
N GLY A 77 -39.61 24.36 0.42
CA GLY A 77 -39.64 25.62 -0.34
C GLY A 77 -38.35 26.45 -0.33
N HIS A 78 -37.21 25.91 0.11
CA HIS A 78 -35.93 26.64 0.21
C HIS A 78 -34.80 26.00 -0.61
N PRO A 79 -34.86 26.00 -1.95
CA PRO A 79 -33.93 25.25 -2.80
C PRO A 79 -32.47 25.68 -2.64
N LEU A 80 -32.21 26.98 -2.46
CA LEU A 80 -30.84 27.50 -2.31
C LEU A 80 -30.17 27.03 -1.01
N ALA A 81 -30.91 26.98 0.09
CA ALA A 81 -30.37 26.55 1.38
C ALA A 81 -29.98 25.06 1.36
N TYR A 82 -30.86 24.19 0.83
CA TYR A 82 -30.57 22.76 0.72
C TYR A 82 -29.49 22.45 -0.33
N GLY A 83 -29.43 23.23 -1.42
CA GLY A 83 -28.34 23.14 -2.40
C GLY A 83 -26.98 23.45 -1.78
N GLY A 84 -26.88 24.53 -0.98
CA GLY A 84 -25.66 24.87 -0.25
C GLY A 84 -25.22 23.77 0.73
N VAL A 85 -26.17 23.15 1.42
CA VAL A 85 -25.90 22.01 2.31
C VAL A 85 -25.39 20.79 1.55
N ALA A 86 -25.95 20.46 0.38
CA ALA A 86 -25.45 19.37 -0.46
C ALA A 86 -24.03 19.61 -0.94
N VAL A 87 -23.73 20.83 -1.41
CA VAL A 87 -22.39 21.21 -1.85
C VAL A 87 -21.39 21.11 -0.69
N ALA A 88 -21.74 21.60 0.49
CA ALA A 88 -20.88 21.47 1.67
C ALA A 88 -20.66 20.00 2.07
N ALA A 89 -21.69 19.16 2.00
CA ALA A 89 -21.60 17.74 2.30
C ALA A 89 -20.70 16.97 1.31
N ILE A 90 -20.64 17.40 0.04
CA ILE A 90 -19.76 16.81 -0.98
C ILE A 90 -18.32 17.30 -0.80
N LEU A 91 -18.12 18.61 -0.63
CA LEU A 91 -16.80 19.24 -0.65
C LEU A 91 -16.01 19.06 0.65
N MET A 92 -16.66 19.13 1.82
CA MET A 92 -15.93 19.06 3.10
C MET A 92 -15.11 17.77 3.26
N PRO A 93 -15.66 16.57 3.00
CA PRO A 93 -14.90 15.33 3.14
C PRO A 93 -13.71 15.19 2.17
N VAL A 94 -13.67 15.99 1.10
CA VAL A 94 -12.53 16.02 0.17
C VAL A 94 -11.51 17.08 0.60
N LEU A 95 -11.98 18.30 0.88
CA LEU A 95 -11.12 19.42 1.22
C LEU A 95 -10.48 19.28 2.60
N THR A 96 -11.17 18.68 3.58
CA THR A 96 -10.62 18.46 4.92
C THR A 96 -9.38 17.57 4.93
N PRO A 97 -9.39 16.34 4.37
CA PRO A 97 -8.19 15.52 4.33
C PRO A 97 -7.10 16.12 3.45
N LEU A 98 -7.45 16.83 2.37
CA LEU A 98 -6.46 17.52 1.52
C LEU A 98 -5.73 18.62 2.31
N ALA A 99 -6.47 19.44 3.08
CA ALA A 99 -5.90 20.48 3.93
C ALA A 99 -5.04 19.89 5.07
N VAL A 100 -5.47 18.75 5.63
CA VAL A 100 -4.69 18.01 6.64
C VAL A 100 -3.40 17.48 6.03
N ALA A 101 -3.46 16.79 4.88
CA ALA A 101 -2.29 16.26 4.18
C ALA A 101 -1.29 17.36 3.83
N TRP A 102 -1.77 18.48 3.29
CA TRP A 102 -0.95 19.65 2.98
C TRP A 102 -0.28 20.24 4.25
N GLY A 103 -0.99 20.31 5.37
CA GLY A 103 -0.43 20.74 6.65
C GLY A 103 0.62 19.78 7.21
N LEU A 104 0.41 18.47 7.03
CA LEU A 104 1.36 17.42 7.43
C LEU A 104 2.65 17.47 6.60
N GLU A 105 2.54 17.68 5.29
CA GLU A 105 3.68 17.83 4.39
C GLU A 105 4.52 19.07 4.76
N ARG A 106 3.85 20.17 5.08
CA ARG A 106 4.51 21.42 5.49
C ARG A 106 5.21 21.32 6.87
N THR A 107 4.88 20.30 7.65
CA THR A 107 5.47 20.02 8.97
C THR A 107 6.45 18.84 8.96
N SER A 108 6.97 18.48 7.77
CA SER A 108 7.85 17.32 7.50
C SER A 108 9.15 17.23 8.31
N GLY A 109 9.50 18.22 9.13
CA GLY A 109 10.57 18.15 10.14
C GLY A 109 10.15 17.73 11.57
N ALA A 110 8.85 17.65 11.89
CA ALA A 110 8.36 17.34 13.24
C ALA A 110 8.23 15.82 13.52
N PRO A 111 8.28 15.34 14.78
CA PRO A 111 8.01 13.93 15.07
C PRO A 111 6.60 13.47 14.65
N ILE A 112 6.44 12.18 14.34
CA ILE A 112 5.22 11.59 13.74
C ILE A 112 3.99 11.71 14.66
N LEU A 113 4.17 11.55 15.97
CA LEU A 113 3.07 11.54 16.93
C LEU A 113 2.28 12.88 17.00
N PRO A 114 2.92 14.06 17.16
CA PRO A 114 2.18 15.33 17.17
C PRO A 114 1.52 15.65 15.82
N ARG A 115 2.06 15.16 14.71
CA ARG A 115 1.43 15.26 13.39
C ARG A 115 0.10 14.52 13.34
N LEU A 116 0.06 13.27 13.80
CA LEU A 116 -1.16 12.46 13.85
C LEU A 116 -2.21 13.08 14.80
N VAL A 117 -1.77 13.57 15.96
CA VAL A 117 -2.66 14.27 16.91
C VAL A 117 -3.23 15.55 16.29
N GLY A 118 -2.41 16.35 15.60
CA GLY A 118 -2.84 17.56 14.89
C GLY A 118 -3.84 17.27 13.77
N ALA A 119 -3.58 16.23 12.97
CA ALA A 119 -4.47 15.77 11.91
C ALA A 119 -5.83 15.31 12.47
N ALA A 120 -5.83 14.50 13.52
CA ALA A 120 -7.04 14.06 14.20
C ALA A 120 -7.82 15.24 14.80
N ALA A 121 -7.13 16.17 15.46
CA ALA A 121 -7.76 17.37 16.03
C ALA A 121 -8.37 18.28 14.95
N ALA A 122 -7.69 18.49 13.83
CA ALA A 122 -8.19 19.26 12.70
C ALA A 122 -9.43 18.60 12.07
N LEU A 123 -9.42 17.27 11.94
CA LEU A 123 -10.55 16.51 11.43
C LEU A 123 -11.76 16.62 12.37
N VAL A 124 -11.55 16.45 13.67
CA VAL A 124 -12.60 16.61 14.69
C VAL A 124 -13.14 18.03 14.70
N ALA A 125 -12.29 19.05 14.56
CA ALA A 125 -12.70 20.45 14.49
C ALA A 125 -13.51 20.77 13.23
N ALA A 126 -13.11 20.25 12.06
CA ALA A 126 -13.85 20.41 10.81
C ALA A 126 -15.22 19.73 10.87
N LEU A 127 -15.27 18.51 11.40
CA LEU A 127 -16.50 17.76 11.60
C LEU A 127 -17.43 18.42 12.63
N GLY A 128 -16.89 18.85 13.78
CA GLY A 128 -17.65 19.57 14.81
C GLY A 128 -18.16 20.93 14.34
N GLY A 129 -17.34 21.67 13.59
CA GLY A 129 -17.71 22.94 12.96
C GLY A 129 -18.82 22.76 11.91
N GLY A 130 -18.73 21.72 11.09
CA GLY A 130 -19.78 21.35 10.15
C GLY A 130 -21.10 20.99 10.83
N ALA A 131 -21.06 20.25 11.94
CA ALA A 131 -22.23 19.93 12.75
C ALA A 131 -22.88 21.18 13.36
N LEU A 132 -22.09 22.10 13.91
CA LEU A 132 -22.57 23.36 14.49
C LEU A 132 -23.14 24.33 13.43
N ALA A 133 -22.50 24.40 12.26
CA ALA A 133 -23.02 25.19 11.14
C ALA A 133 -24.35 24.61 10.64
N ALA A 134 -24.45 23.28 10.52
CA ALA A 134 -25.69 22.60 10.20
C ALA A 134 -26.76 22.78 11.29
N GLU A 135 -26.37 22.95 12.56
CA GLU A 135 -27.30 23.23 13.67
C GLU A 135 -27.89 24.64 13.58
N ARG A 136 -27.12 25.62 13.08
CA ARG A 136 -27.58 27.01 12.90
C ARG A 136 -28.42 27.21 11.64
N VAL A 137 -28.13 26.47 10.56
CA VAL A 137 -28.77 26.67 9.24
C VAL A 137 -29.86 25.62 8.97
N GLY A 138 -29.79 24.47 9.63
CA GLY A 138 -30.68 23.33 9.38
C GLY A 138 -32.05 23.45 10.04
N PRO A 139 -33.07 22.77 9.48
CA PRO A 139 -34.43 22.81 10.01
C PRO A 139 -34.51 22.23 11.43
N PRO A 140 -35.41 22.75 12.30
CA PRO A 140 -35.41 22.54 13.77
C PRO A 140 -35.75 21.12 14.23
N ASN A 141 -35.90 20.15 13.32
CA ASN A 141 -36.41 18.83 13.65
C ASN A 141 -35.29 17.90 14.15
N ARG A 142 -35.41 17.46 15.42
CA ARG A 142 -34.50 16.54 16.13
C ARG A 142 -34.15 15.26 15.35
N LYS A 143 -35.01 14.84 14.42
CA LYS A 143 -34.80 13.64 13.58
C LYS A 143 -33.76 13.86 12.46
N THR A 144 -33.60 15.08 11.95
CA THR A 144 -32.61 15.40 10.91
C THR A 144 -31.20 15.55 11.51
N ARG A 145 -31.10 15.99 12.78
CA ARG A 145 -29.83 16.07 13.53
C ARG A 145 -29.09 14.74 13.59
N TRP A 146 -29.79 13.64 13.83
CA TRP A 146 -29.16 12.32 13.95
C TRP A 146 -28.51 11.83 12.65
N VAL A 147 -29.05 12.22 11.49
CA VAL A 147 -28.50 11.83 10.18
C VAL A 147 -27.16 12.53 9.91
N PHE A 148 -27.07 13.80 10.30
CA PHE A 148 -25.83 14.57 10.19
C PHE A 148 -24.75 14.05 11.14
N VAL A 149 -25.12 13.81 12.41
CA VAL A 149 -24.20 13.24 13.41
C VAL A 149 -23.71 11.86 12.98
N LEU A 150 -24.58 11.02 12.43
CA LEU A 150 -24.19 9.69 11.94
C LEU A 150 -23.24 9.77 10.74
N ASN A 151 -23.49 10.65 9.77
CA ASN A 151 -22.56 10.81 8.63
C ASN A 151 -21.20 11.31 9.08
N ILE A 152 -21.17 12.28 10.00
CA ILE A 152 -19.92 12.79 10.59
C ILE A 152 -19.19 11.69 11.38
N ALA A 153 -19.89 10.89 12.17
CA ALA A 153 -19.30 9.80 12.92
C ALA A 153 -18.71 8.74 12.00
N VAL A 154 -19.42 8.35 10.93
CA VAL A 154 -18.91 7.39 9.94
C VAL A 154 -17.70 7.96 9.20
N LEU A 155 -17.73 9.25 8.83
CA LEU A 155 -16.59 9.90 8.18
C LEU A 155 -15.36 9.97 9.11
N GLY A 156 -15.58 10.22 10.40
CA GLY A 156 -14.54 10.23 11.42
C GLY A 156 -13.91 8.85 11.63
N VAL A 157 -14.74 7.80 11.76
CA VAL A 157 -14.27 6.40 11.86
C VAL A 157 -13.52 6.00 10.58
N PHE A 158 -14.02 6.40 9.41
CA PHE A 158 -13.36 6.10 8.13
C PHE A 158 -12.01 6.81 8.00
N SER A 159 -11.95 8.11 8.33
CA SER A 159 -10.71 8.89 8.28
C SER A 159 -9.69 8.39 9.29
N ALA A 160 -10.12 8.00 10.49
CA ALA A 160 -9.27 7.39 11.51
C ALA A 160 -8.78 5.99 11.07
N GLY A 161 -9.64 5.19 10.45
CA GLY A 161 -9.27 3.90 9.87
C GLY A 161 -8.28 4.06 8.71
N PHE A 162 -8.50 5.03 7.83
CA PHE A 162 -7.59 5.35 6.73
C PHE A 162 -6.23 5.84 7.24
N LEU A 163 -6.20 6.81 8.15
CA LEU A 163 -4.96 7.32 8.74
C LEU A 163 -4.24 6.24 9.56
N GLY A 164 -4.98 5.41 10.29
CA GLY A 164 -4.43 4.27 11.03
C GLY A 164 -3.82 3.23 10.10
N ALA A 165 -4.49 2.92 8.99
CA ALA A 165 -3.96 2.03 7.97
C ALA A 165 -2.68 2.60 7.34
N GLN A 166 -2.62 3.89 7.00
CA GLN A 166 -1.41 4.51 6.42
C GLN A 166 -0.17 4.40 7.33
N VAL A 167 -0.34 4.34 8.66
CA VAL A 167 0.77 4.21 9.61
C VAL A 167 1.10 2.74 9.92
N ALA A 168 0.09 1.88 10.01
CA ALA A 168 0.26 0.48 10.39
C ALA A 168 0.60 -0.44 9.20
N VAL A 169 0.11 -0.12 8.00
CA VAL A 169 0.28 -0.94 6.78
C VAL A 169 1.75 -1.04 6.38
N PRO A 170 2.57 0.03 6.37
CA PRO A 170 3.99 -0.12 6.04
C PRO A 170 4.71 -1.10 6.98
N GLY A 171 4.46 -1.03 8.29
CA GLY A 171 5.08 -1.93 9.27
C GLY A 171 4.48 -3.34 9.38
N PHE A 172 3.33 -3.58 8.75
CA PHE A 172 2.74 -4.92 8.61
C PHE A 172 3.17 -5.57 7.29
N ALA A 173 3.18 -4.79 6.20
CA ALA A 173 3.75 -5.20 4.91
C ALA A 173 5.24 -5.54 5.07
N ASP A 174 6.02 -4.73 5.79
CA ASP A 174 7.44 -4.99 6.06
C ASP A 174 7.67 -6.38 6.65
N ARG A 175 6.82 -6.80 7.60
CA ARG A 175 6.90 -8.09 8.29
C ARG A 175 6.43 -9.29 7.47
N HIS A 176 5.70 -9.07 6.38
CA HIS A 176 5.29 -10.14 5.46
C HIS A 176 6.20 -10.22 4.23
N THR A 177 6.67 -9.09 3.70
CA THR A 177 7.63 -9.09 2.59
C THR A 177 9.03 -9.48 3.03
N THR A 178 9.41 -9.24 4.29
CA THR A 178 10.69 -9.79 4.80
C THR A 178 10.73 -11.31 4.84
N ASP A 179 9.60 -12.01 4.81
CA ASP A 179 9.51 -13.47 4.73
C ASP A 179 9.27 -13.99 3.29
N THR A 180 9.10 -13.10 2.30
CA THR A 180 8.91 -13.51 0.91
C THR A 180 10.26 -13.55 0.20
N GLN A 181 10.48 -14.60 -0.59
CA GLN A 181 11.68 -14.77 -1.38
C GLN A 181 11.72 -13.70 -2.50
N PRO A 182 12.78 -12.88 -2.61
CA PRO A 182 12.93 -11.95 -3.73
C PRO A 182 12.96 -12.73 -5.05
N ASP A 183 12.21 -12.22 -6.02
CA ASP A 183 12.18 -12.75 -7.39
C ASP A 183 13.42 -12.22 -8.12
N VAL A 184 14.48 -13.04 -8.19
CA VAL A 184 15.77 -12.68 -8.79
C VAL A 184 16.03 -13.60 -9.96
N ASP A 185 16.42 -13.03 -11.09
CA ASP A 185 16.90 -13.75 -12.27
C ASP A 185 18.43 -13.73 -12.26
N LEU A 186 19.06 -14.89 -12.39
CA LEU A 186 20.51 -15.03 -12.32
C LEU A 186 21.05 -15.61 -13.63
N GLU A 187 22.14 -15.03 -14.11
CA GLU A 187 22.89 -15.58 -15.24
C GLU A 187 24.25 -16.08 -14.78
N PHE A 188 24.73 -17.14 -15.43
CA PHE A 188 25.95 -17.84 -15.05
C PHE A 188 26.91 -17.91 -16.24
N GLU A 189 28.17 -17.50 -16.02
CA GLU A 189 29.24 -17.61 -17.01
C GLU A 189 30.49 -18.24 -16.37
N GLU A 190 31.01 -19.33 -16.94
CA GLU A 190 32.29 -19.90 -16.53
C GLU A 190 33.46 -19.21 -17.24
N GLN A 191 34.50 -18.87 -16.48
CA GLN A 191 35.77 -18.35 -16.99
C GLN A 191 36.94 -19.19 -16.46
N THR A 192 37.87 -19.53 -17.34
CA THR A 192 39.12 -20.20 -16.96
C THR A 192 40.24 -19.17 -16.86
N THR A 193 40.92 -19.14 -15.72
CA THR A 193 42.11 -18.31 -15.46
C THR A 193 43.35 -19.19 -15.32
N ASP A 194 44.53 -18.56 -15.21
CA ASP A 194 45.78 -19.29 -14.98
C ASP A 194 45.83 -19.97 -13.60
N ASP A 195 45.04 -19.45 -12.63
CA ASP A 195 45.02 -19.89 -11.24
C ASP A 195 43.85 -20.83 -10.90
N GLY A 196 42.88 -21.01 -11.82
CA GLY A 196 41.74 -21.90 -11.61
C GLY A 196 40.54 -21.59 -12.51
N ARG A 197 39.35 -22.05 -12.10
CA ARG A 197 38.07 -21.72 -12.75
C ARG A 197 37.26 -20.77 -11.88
N LEU A 198 36.60 -19.83 -12.52
CA LEU A 198 35.70 -18.86 -11.92
C LEU A 198 34.30 -19.05 -12.50
N LEU A 199 33.29 -19.00 -11.65
CA LEU A 199 31.89 -18.87 -12.03
C LEU A 199 31.47 -17.43 -11.75
N VAL A 200 31.18 -16.68 -12.81
CA VAL A 200 30.57 -15.36 -12.71
C VAL A 200 29.07 -15.55 -12.59
N VAL A 201 28.51 -15.04 -11.50
CA VAL A 201 27.05 -15.00 -11.30
C VAL A 201 26.62 -13.54 -11.39
N GLU A 202 25.74 -13.24 -12.34
CA GLU A 202 25.19 -11.90 -12.57
C GLU A 202 23.72 -11.85 -12.13
N HIS A 203 23.32 -10.78 -11.45
CA HIS A 203 21.91 -10.45 -11.28
C HIS A 203 21.39 -9.89 -12.61
N ALA A 204 20.71 -10.73 -13.39
CA ALA A 204 20.25 -10.39 -14.74
C ALA A 204 18.90 -9.65 -14.75
N GLY A 205 18.18 -9.66 -13.62
CA GLY A 205 16.90 -8.97 -13.50
C GLY A 205 16.09 -9.36 -12.28
N GLY A 206 14.93 -8.72 -12.15
CA GLY A 206 14.01 -8.95 -11.02
C GLY A 206 14.15 -7.92 -9.91
N GLU A 207 13.91 -8.35 -8.67
CA GLU A 207 13.89 -7.50 -7.48
C GLU A 207 15.30 -7.30 -6.88
N PRO A 208 15.60 -6.11 -6.32
CA PRO A 208 16.82 -5.91 -5.54
C PRO A 208 16.88 -6.84 -4.33
N ALA A 209 17.98 -7.58 -4.18
CA ALA A 209 18.18 -8.53 -3.10
C ALA A 209 19.17 -7.97 -2.05
N PRO A 210 18.79 -7.85 -0.77
CA PRO A 210 19.74 -7.49 0.28
C PRO A 210 20.88 -8.51 0.38
N VAL A 211 22.11 -8.04 0.56
CA VAL A 211 23.33 -8.87 0.55
C VAL A 211 23.29 -9.98 1.62
N ASP A 212 22.72 -9.67 2.79
CA ASP A 212 22.54 -10.61 3.91
C ASP A 212 21.45 -11.66 3.65
N ARG A 213 20.71 -11.52 2.55
CA ARG A 213 19.60 -12.40 2.18
C ARG A 213 19.88 -13.23 0.96
N LEU A 214 20.92 -12.96 0.18
CA LEU A 214 21.32 -13.79 -0.95
C LEU A 214 22.53 -14.62 -0.51
N ASP A 215 22.39 -15.94 -0.49
CA ASP A 215 23.42 -16.88 0.03
C ASP A 215 23.77 -17.86 -1.10
N ILE A 216 25.08 -18.03 -1.34
CA ILE A 216 25.61 -19.00 -2.28
C ILE A 216 26.15 -20.17 -1.47
N ARG A 217 25.56 -21.35 -1.68
CA ARG A 217 25.98 -22.58 -0.99
C ARG A 217 26.12 -23.72 -1.95
N GLY A 218 26.73 -24.80 -1.48
CA GLY A 218 26.95 -25.99 -2.25
C GLY A 218 28.31 -26.58 -1.96
N GLU A 219 28.78 -27.38 -2.91
CA GLU A 219 30.08 -28.04 -2.86
C GLU A 219 30.90 -27.69 -4.12
N GLY A 220 32.22 -27.82 -4.02
CA GLY A 220 33.13 -27.51 -5.13
C GLY A 220 33.62 -26.06 -5.17
N PHE A 221 33.55 -25.32 -4.06
CA PHE A 221 34.28 -24.05 -3.94
C PHE A 221 35.80 -24.29 -3.99
N ALA A 222 36.52 -23.41 -4.68
CA ALA A 222 37.97 -23.43 -4.82
C ALA A 222 38.60 -22.08 -4.46
N ASP A 223 39.81 -22.12 -3.92
CA ASP A 223 40.59 -20.91 -3.60
C ASP A 223 41.29 -20.40 -4.87
N VAL A 224 40.66 -19.41 -5.52
CA VAL A 224 41.16 -18.77 -6.75
C VAL A 224 41.36 -17.28 -6.45
N GLU A 225 42.55 -16.73 -6.72
CA GLU A 225 42.94 -15.38 -6.29
C GLU A 225 41.99 -14.27 -6.79
N ALA A 226 41.42 -14.45 -7.98
CA ALA A 226 40.50 -13.50 -8.60
C ALA A 226 39.01 -13.68 -8.20
N ALA A 227 38.69 -14.64 -7.33
CA ALA A 227 37.32 -14.86 -6.88
C ALA A 227 36.93 -13.91 -5.72
N ASP A 228 35.75 -13.33 -5.79
CA ASP A 228 35.13 -12.60 -4.68
C ASP A 228 34.71 -13.55 -3.56
N GLN A 229 34.35 -14.80 -3.91
CA GLN A 229 33.84 -15.80 -2.97
C GLN A 229 34.46 -17.18 -3.19
N THR A 230 35.06 -17.74 -2.14
CA THR A 230 35.74 -19.05 -2.16
C THR A 230 35.20 -20.01 -1.09
N GLU A 231 34.17 -19.61 -0.35
CA GLU A 231 33.48 -20.43 0.66
C GLU A 231 31.96 -20.17 0.62
N PRO A 232 31.14 -21.12 1.10
CA PRO A 232 29.69 -20.92 1.21
C PRO A 232 29.35 -19.74 2.12
N GLY A 233 28.38 -18.92 1.70
CA GLY A 233 27.93 -17.79 2.52
C GLY A 233 27.21 -16.70 1.74
N PRO A 234 26.90 -15.58 2.44
CA PRO A 234 26.24 -14.42 1.85
C PRO A 234 27.01 -13.90 0.64
N TRP A 235 26.27 -13.31 -0.30
CA TRP A 235 26.81 -12.69 -1.50
C TRP A 235 27.99 -11.77 -1.17
N ALA A 236 29.17 -12.10 -1.67
CA ALA A 236 30.40 -11.35 -1.39
C ALA A 236 30.84 -10.43 -2.54
N GLY A 237 30.08 -10.37 -3.63
CA GLY A 237 30.38 -9.56 -4.81
C GLY A 237 29.83 -8.13 -4.74
N GLU A 238 29.54 -7.58 -5.91
CA GLU A 238 29.02 -6.23 -6.08
C GLU A 238 27.62 -6.09 -5.47
N ALA A 239 27.37 -4.94 -4.86
CA ALA A 239 26.08 -4.57 -4.30
C ALA A 239 25.92 -3.05 -4.41
N THR A 240 25.74 -2.56 -5.64
CA THR A 240 25.72 -1.14 -5.95
C THR A 240 24.39 -0.48 -5.62
N GLY A 241 23.35 -1.30 -5.47
CA GLY A 241 22.00 -0.88 -5.14
C GLY A 241 21.78 -0.54 -3.66
N ARG A 242 20.53 -0.19 -3.36
CA ARG A 242 20.05 -0.05 -1.99
C ARG A 242 18.82 -0.88 -1.76
N ALA A 243 18.79 -1.54 -0.60
CA ALA A 243 17.63 -2.29 -0.16
C ALA A 243 16.40 -1.35 -0.15
N PRO A 244 15.29 -1.72 -0.83
CA PRO A 244 14.10 -0.89 -0.91
C PRO A 244 13.51 -0.52 0.47
N ARG A 245 13.73 -1.39 1.46
CA ARG A 245 13.16 -1.31 2.82
C ARG A 245 14.22 -1.75 3.83
N GLY A 246 14.39 -1.04 4.95
CA GLY A 246 15.41 -1.32 5.98
C GLY A 246 16.73 -0.56 5.85
N GLY A 247 17.11 -0.17 4.63
CA GLY A 247 18.35 0.58 4.37
C GLY A 247 19.59 -0.31 4.46
N GLY A 248 20.47 -0.19 3.48
CA GLY A 248 21.66 -1.05 3.36
C GLY A 248 21.99 -1.30 1.89
N PRO A 249 23.15 -1.90 1.60
CA PRO A 249 23.50 -2.34 0.26
C PRO A 249 22.54 -3.44 -0.21
N ALA A 250 22.25 -3.46 -1.50
CA ALA A 250 21.51 -4.54 -2.15
C ALA A 250 22.11 -4.82 -3.52
N VAL A 251 22.08 -6.10 -3.89
CA VAL A 251 22.41 -6.58 -5.23
C VAL A 251 21.26 -6.19 -6.16
N VAL A 252 21.60 -5.53 -7.26
CA VAL A 252 20.64 -5.09 -8.30
C VAL A 252 21.07 -5.60 -9.67
N GLU A 253 20.21 -5.42 -10.66
CA GLU A 253 20.49 -5.77 -12.05
C GLU A 253 21.85 -5.24 -12.51
N GLY A 254 22.69 -6.13 -13.04
CA GLY A 254 24.06 -5.90 -13.49
C GLY A 254 25.14 -6.02 -12.40
N ASP A 255 24.78 -6.22 -11.12
CA ASP A 255 25.76 -6.54 -10.08
C ASP A 255 26.21 -8.00 -10.22
N THR A 256 27.51 -8.24 -10.05
CA THR A 256 28.13 -9.55 -10.24
C THR A 256 28.85 -10.06 -8.99
N VAL A 257 29.01 -11.39 -8.88
CA VAL A 257 29.95 -12.03 -7.95
C VAL A 257 30.71 -13.11 -8.70
N THR A 258 32.02 -13.16 -8.46
CA THR A 258 32.88 -14.23 -8.97
C THR A 258 33.12 -15.28 -7.89
N VAL A 259 32.78 -16.53 -8.19
CA VAL A 259 32.94 -17.66 -7.28
C VAL A 259 34.08 -18.54 -7.79
N GLY A 260 35.03 -18.89 -6.94
CA GLY A 260 36.07 -19.85 -7.29
C GLY A 260 35.50 -21.27 -7.29
N VAL A 261 35.68 -22.02 -8.39
CA VAL A 261 35.04 -23.34 -8.58
C VAL A 261 36.03 -24.43 -8.97
N ALA A 262 35.75 -25.66 -8.52
CA ALA A 262 36.51 -26.86 -8.84
C ALA A 262 35.86 -27.69 -9.97
N ASP A 263 36.65 -28.61 -10.55
CA ASP A 263 36.25 -29.88 -11.21
C ASP A 263 34.74 -30.16 -11.27
N ASP A 264 34.31 -30.74 -10.15
CA ASP A 264 32.94 -31.13 -9.88
C ASP A 264 32.39 -30.13 -8.85
N CYS A 265 31.49 -29.25 -9.29
CA CYS A 265 30.86 -28.25 -8.45
C CYS A 265 29.33 -28.35 -8.56
N GLY A 266 28.64 -28.01 -7.47
CA GLY A 266 27.19 -27.92 -7.46
C GLY A 266 26.74 -26.86 -6.47
N PHE A 267 26.16 -25.77 -6.97
CA PHE A 267 25.75 -24.62 -6.16
C PHE A 267 24.25 -24.40 -6.19
N ILE A 268 23.72 -23.99 -5.04
CA ILE A 268 22.36 -23.51 -4.87
C ILE A 268 22.47 -22.05 -4.45
N ILE A 269 21.84 -21.18 -5.23
CA ILE A 269 21.68 -19.78 -4.86
C ILE A 269 20.26 -19.59 -4.37
N GLY A 270 20.13 -19.04 -3.17
CA GLY A 270 18.84 -18.92 -2.54
C GLY A 270 18.83 -17.91 -1.42
N THR A 271 17.65 -17.73 -0.82
CA THR A 271 17.49 -16.68 0.18
C THR A 271 17.61 -17.15 1.62
N GLY A 272 18.50 -16.47 2.34
CA GLY A 272 18.76 -16.64 3.77
C GLY A 272 19.63 -17.85 4.13
N PRO A 273 20.06 -17.93 5.40
CA PRO A 273 21.08 -18.87 5.87
C PRO A 273 20.63 -20.34 5.94
N GLU A 274 19.46 -20.69 5.42
CA GLU A 274 18.92 -22.05 5.36
C GLU A 274 18.33 -22.38 3.97
N LEU A 275 18.50 -21.51 2.95
CA LEU A 275 17.96 -21.67 1.60
C LEU A 275 16.48 -22.08 1.61
N ARG A 276 15.61 -21.24 2.18
CA ARG A 276 14.18 -21.56 2.35
C ARG A 276 13.41 -21.72 1.02
N GLY A 277 14.04 -21.39 -0.09
CA GLY A 277 13.76 -21.86 -1.44
C GLY A 277 15.02 -21.72 -2.28
N ALA A 278 15.33 -22.70 -3.12
CA ALA A 278 16.33 -22.51 -4.16
C ALA A 278 15.77 -21.50 -5.16
N VAL A 279 16.48 -20.40 -5.43
CA VAL A 279 16.19 -19.55 -6.59
C VAL A 279 16.65 -20.30 -7.82
N GLU A 280 17.88 -20.81 -7.78
CA GLU A 280 18.47 -21.51 -8.90
C GLU A 280 19.53 -22.53 -8.46
N TYR A 281 19.81 -23.49 -9.34
CA TYR A 281 20.81 -24.53 -9.16
C TYR A 281 21.76 -24.55 -10.35
N TYR A 282 23.06 -24.59 -10.06
CA TYR A 282 24.11 -24.67 -11.07
C TYR A 282 24.98 -25.90 -10.81
N ASP A 283 25.26 -26.67 -11.86
CA ASP A 283 26.11 -27.86 -11.82
C ASP A 283 27.22 -27.74 -12.87
N CYS A 284 28.47 -27.72 -12.42
CA CYS A 284 29.65 -27.63 -13.30
C CYS A 284 29.83 -28.87 -14.20
N SER A 285 29.11 -29.96 -13.96
CA SER A 285 29.20 -31.18 -14.78
C SER A 285 28.30 -31.15 -16.02
N GLU A 286 27.37 -30.19 -16.09
CA GLU A 286 26.43 -30.05 -17.21
C GLU A 286 26.82 -28.96 -18.23
N SER A 287 27.96 -28.27 -18.03
CA SER A 287 28.47 -27.19 -18.89
C SER A 287 29.28 -27.65 -20.12
#